data_AF-A0A5C6QJM7-F1
#
_entry.id   AF-A0A5C6QJM7-F1
#
_cell.length_a   1.000
_cell.length_b   1.000
_cell.length_c   1.000
_cell.angle_alpha   90.00
_cell.angle_beta   90.00
_cell.angle_gamma   90.00
#
_symmetry.space_group_name_H-M   'P 1'
#
loop_
_entity.id
_entity.type
_entity.pdbx_description
1 polymer ?
#
loop_
_entity_poly.entity_id
_entity_poly.type
_entity_poly.pdbx_seq_one_letter_code
_entity_poly.pdbx_strand_id
1 'polypeptide(L)'
;MSECSSVETTLSSNNLLLKNAQQWQQQSNSALTVNGYYRPGVKNAKRIHLLHGNGFSAMTLAAMASQLPKDWSIWLTDAPGHGYSTQPTTKMPNWQKMANTIADAIYLQANVKENGPLIGIGHSMGGVITLLAAVKYPDLFSEIILLDPVLFQTEIIIAQQLMQVTGAWRRVALVKSVTNRTATWPSLAVMKENIAGKSLYKAWHPQVVSDYCAFSTNVGHQHGVELSCQPTWEASIFGSYPKGLWRAIYKIKIPVEILVANKSYLFIPKAVKRAAKINKDIQWQKFGRHHCFPMEQPAETAKAITDLIISKHW
;
A
#
# COMPACT_ATOMS: atom_id res chain seq x y z
N MET A 1 -50.17 -24.56 7.44
CA MET A 1 -49.33 -23.78 8.38
C MET A 1 -47.98 -24.48 8.45
N SER A 2 -46.97 -23.98 7.74
CA SER A 2 -45.59 -24.40 7.92
C SER A 2 -44.70 -23.17 7.78
N GLU A 3 -44.03 -22.83 8.87
CA GLU A 3 -43.11 -21.70 8.98
C GLU A 3 -41.90 -21.92 8.06
N CYS A 4 -41.67 -20.97 7.16
CA CYS A 4 -40.43 -20.86 6.41
C CYS A 4 -39.58 -19.79 7.12
N SER A 5 -38.74 -20.24 8.05
CA SER A 5 -37.73 -19.40 8.68
C SER A 5 -36.63 -19.13 7.66
N SER A 6 -36.64 -17.92 7.10
CA SER A 6 -35.52 -17.40 6.31
C SER A 6 -34.43 -16.95 7.30
N VAL A 7 -33.31 -17.67 7.30
CA VAL A 7 -32.10 -17.24 8.00
C VAL A 7 -31.50 -16.11 7.17
N GLU A 8 -31.94 -14.88 7.45
CA GLU A 8 -31.23 -13.67 7.06
C GLU A 8 -29.86 -13.70 7.73
N THR A 9 -28.82 -13.95 6.94
CA THR A 9 -27.43 -13.78 7.36
C THR A 9 -27.18 -12.28 7.49
N THR A 10 -27.41 -11.75 8.69
CA THR A 10 -27.00 -10.40 9.07
C THR A 10 -25.48 -10.33 9.03
N LEU A 11 -24.92 -9.95 7.89
CA LEU A 11 -23.58 -9.34 7.83
C LEU A 11 -23.66 -8.13 8.76
N SER A 12 -23.15 -8.26 9.98
CA SER A 12 -23.10 -7.17 10.92
C SER A 12 -22.45 -5.98 10.24
N SER A 13 -23.06 -4.80 10.40
CA SER A 13 -22.53 -3.49 10.03
C SER A 13 -21.27 -3.18 10.85
N ASN A 14 -20.23 -4.00 10.68
CA ASN A 14 -18.98 -3.91 11.40
C ASN A 14 -18.35 -2.57 11.06
N ASN A 15 -18.33 -1.70 12.06
CA ASN A 15 -17.60 -0.45 12.00
C ASN A 15 -16.12 -0.77 11.73
N LEU A 16 -15.66 -0.55 10.50
CA LEU A 16 -14.27 -0.83 10.08
C LEU A 16 -13.28 0.26 10.52
N LEU A 17 -13.68 1.17 11.41
CA LEU A 17 -12.80 2.21 11.92
C LEU A 17 -11.63 1.63 12.72
N LEU A 18 -10.41 2.02 12.36
CA LEU A 18 -9.20 1.69 13.11
C LEU A 18 -9.14 2.50 14.41
N LYS A 19 -9.60 1.89 15.51
CA LYS A 19 -9.57 2.51 16.84
C LYS A 19 -8.15 2.51 17.42
N ASN A 20 -7.88 3.48 18.29
CA ASN A 20 -6.63 3.62 19.06
C ASN A 20 -5.35 3.75 18.21
N ALA A 21 -5.47 4.21 16.96
CA ALA A 21 -4.33 4.52 16.12
C ALA A 21 -3.68 5.84 16.59
N GLN A 22 -2.39 5.79 16.89
CA GLN A 22 -1.57 6.93 17.28
C GLN A 22 -0.72 7.37 16.10
N GLN A 23 -0.65 8.66 15.83
CA GLN A 23 0.30 9.16 14.84
C GLN A 23 1.74 8.95 15.32
N TRP A 24 2.62 8.60 14.40
CA TRP A 24 4.05 8.56 14.64
C TRP A 24 4.81 9.28 13.54
N GLN A 25 6.01 9.74 13.89
CA GLN A 25 6.91 10.43 13.00
C GLN A 25 8.34 10.01 13.32
N GLN A 26 9.10 9.68 12.27
CA GLN A 26 10.49 9.28 12.41
C GLN A 26 11.32 9.88 11.28
N GLN A 27 12.46 10.49 11.62
CA GLN A 27 13.46 10.86 10.63
C GLN A 27 14.23 9.63 10.16
N SER A 28 14.34 9.48 8.84
CA SER A 28 15.21 8.50 8.20
C SER A 28 16.67 8.95 8.23
N ASN A 29 17.61 8.04 7.92
CA ASN A 29 19.04 8.37 7.77
C ASN A 29 19.30 9.42 6.66
N SER A 30 18.35 9.61 5.75
CA SER A 30 18.41 10.62 4.69
C SER A 30 17.83 11.99 5.09
N ALA A 31 17.57 12.20 6.39
CA ALA A 31 16.91 13.39 6.96
C ALA A 31 15.50 13.68 6.40
N LEU A 32 14.91 12.72 5.68
CA LEU A 32 13.51 12.78 5.28
C LEU A 32 12.66 12.23 6.42
N THR A 33 11.60 12.97 6.75
CA THR A 33 10.62 12.60 7.77
C THR A 33 9.59 11.66 7.17
N VAL A 34 9.43 10.50 7.81
CA VAL A 34 8.39 9.52 7.50
C VAL A 34 7.33 9.58 8.59
N ASN A 35 6.07 9.68 8.18
CA ASN A 35 4.93 9.69 9.08
C ASN A 35 4.09 8.43 8.90
N GLY A 36 3.22 8.19 9.88
CA GLY A 36 2.26 7.11 9.79
C GLY A 36 1.39 7.02 11.03
N TYR A 37 0.74 5.86 11.16
CA TYR A 37 -0.14 5.53 12.27
C TYR A 37 0.30 4.20 12.90
N TYR A 38 0.15 4.10 14.21
CA TYR A 38 0.52 2.94 15.00
C TYR A 38 -0.69 2.50 15.84
N ARG A 39 -1.15 1.27 15.64
CA ARG A 39 -2.12 0.64 16.52
C ARG A 39 -1.35 -0.28 17.48
N PRO A 40 -1.30 0.04 18.79
CA PRO A 40 -0.61 -0.80 19.75
C PRO A 40 -1.28 -2.16 19.90
N GLY A 41 -0.46 -3.20 19.95
CA GLY A 41 -0.87 -4.57 20.29
C GLY A 41 -0.34 -4.99 21.67
N VAL A 42 -0.45 -6.28 21.96
CA VAL A 42 0.13 -6.91 23.16
C VAL A 42 1.62 -7.18 22.92
N LYS A 43 2.42 -7.10 23.98
CA LYS A 43 3.85 -7.42 23.94
C LYS A 43 4.07 -8.85 23.40
N ASN A 44 5.10 -9.03 22.56
CA ASN A 44 5.48 -10.30 21.91
C ASN A 44 4.45 -10.90 20.93
N ALA A 45 3.34 -10.23 20.64
CA ALA A 45 2.44 -10.61 19.55
C ALA A 45 3.06 -10.29 18.18
N LYS A 46 2.36 -10.64 17.09
CA LYS A 46 2.83 -10.32 15.73
C LYS A 46 2.93 -8.80 15.53
N ARG A 47 3.95 -8.39 14.79
CA ARG A 47 4.28 -7.00 14.50
C ARG A 47 4.20 -6.79 13.00
N ILE A 48 3.31 -5.91 12.55
CA ILE A 48 2.92 -5.77 11.14
C ILE A 48 3.29 -4.39 10.63
N HIS A 49 3.88 -4.32 9.44
CA HIS A 49 4.06 -3.08 8.70
C HIS A 49 3.15 -3.07 7.48
N LEU A 50 2.35 -2.02 7.30
CA LEU A 50 1.45 -1.82 6.16
C LEU A 50 1.91 -0.64 5.31
N LEU A 51 2.02 -0.85 4.00
CA LEU A 51 2.41 0.19 3.05
C LEU A 51 1.42 0.28 1.87
N HIS A 52 0.90 1.49 1.66
CA HIS A 52 -0.14 1.79 0.68
C HIS A 52 0.39 1.92 -0.76
N GLY A 53 -0.53 1.93 -1.73
CA GLY A 53 -0.27 2.17 -3.15
C GLY A 53 -0.10 3.66 -3.53
N ASN A 54 0.25 3.93 -4.79
CA ASN A 54 0.42 5.29 -5.31
C ASN A 54 -0.87 6.12 -5.22
N GLY A 55 -0.76 7.41 -4.86
CA GLY A 55 -1.90 8.34 -4.79
C GLY A 55 -2.79 8.18 -3.53
N PHE A 56 -2.38 7.33 -2.58
CA PHE A 56 -3.09 7.05 -1.33
C PHE A 56 -2.34 7.57 -0.09
N SER A 57 -2.77 7.18 1.10
CA SER A 57 -2.09 7.41 2.39
C SER A 57 -2.12 6.14 3.24
N ALA A 58 -1.37 6.13 4.35
CA ALA A 58 -1.34 5.05 5.34
C ALA A 58 -2.75 4.60 5.75
N MET A 59 -3.63 5.57 6.04
CA MET A 59 -4.99 5.31 6.50
C MET A 59 -5.93 4.80 5.41
N THR A 60 -5.50 4.75 4.15
CA THR A 60 -6.27 4.05 3.10
C THR A 60 -6.36 2.54 3.38
N LEU A 61 -5.41 1.99 4.15
CA LEU A 61 -5.43 0.59 4.61
C LEU A 61 -6.04 0.43 6.02
N ALA A 62 -6.56 1.50 6.64
CA ALA A 62 -7.04 1.46 8.02
C ALA A 62 -8.23 0.51 8.22
N ALA A 63 -9.17 0.49 7.27
CA ALA A 63 -10.32 -0.41 7.34
C ALA A 63 -9.93 -1.90 7.29
N MET A 64 -8.91 -2.26 6.51
CA MET A 64 -8.34 -3.61 6.52
C MET A 64 -7.58 -3.87 7.82
N ALA A 65 -6.76 -2.91 8.26
CA ALA A 65 -5.98 -3.02 9.50
C ALA A 65 -6.85 -3.17 10.75
N SER A 66 -8.06 -2.60 10.77
CA SER A 66 -8.99 -2.71 11.90
C SER A 66 -9.51 -4.13 12.09
N GLN A 67 -9.44 -4.95 11.04
CA GLN A 67 -9.89 -6.35 11.02
C GLN A 67 -8.75 -7.35 11.24
N LEU A 68 -7.49 -6.90 11.35
CA LEU A 68 -6.38 -7.74 11.79
C LEU A 68 -6.44 -7.98 13.31
N PRO A 69 -5.97 -9.14 13.82
CA PRO A 69 -6.06 -9.52 15.23
C PRO A 69 -5.65 -8.41 16.19
N LYS A 70 -6.45 -8.16 17.23
CA LYS A 70 -6.32 -6.98 18.11
C LYS A 70 -5.04 -6.97 18.94
N ASP A 71 -4.48 -8.14 19.21
CA ASP A 71 -3.22 -8.32 19.91
C ASP A 71 -2.01 -7.94 19.04
N TRP A 72 -2.15 -7.86 17.72
CA TRP A 72 -1.04 -7.49 16.84
C TRP A 72 -0.74 -6.00 16.88
N SER A 73 0.56 -5.68 16.92
CA SER A 73 1.05 -4.30 16.79
C SER A 73 1.16 -3.94 15.31
N ILE A 74 0.54 -2.84 14.88
CA ILE A 74 0.45 -2.49 13.45
C ILE A 74 0.95 -1.09 13.19
N TRP A 75 1.93 -0.96 12.30
CA TRP A 75 2.41 0.31 11.76
C TRP A 75 1.91 0.48 10.33
N LEU A 76 1.16 1.55 10.07
CA LEU A 76 0.79 2.01 8.74
C LEU A 76 1.70 3.20 8.39
N THR A 77 2.31 3.20 7.20
CA THR A 77 3.29 4.23 6.82
C THR A 77 2.84 5.01 5.60
N ASP A 78 3.00 6.34 5.65
CA ASP A 78 2.89 7.21 4.50
C ASP A 78 4.18 7.16 3.67
N ALA A 79 4.09 6.79 2.40
CA ALA A 79 5.24 6.83 1.50
C ALA A 79 5.71 8.29 1.26
N PRO A 80 6.99 8.54 0.91
CA PRO A 80 7.44 9.87 0.52
C PRO A 80 6.56 10.53 -0.55
N GLY A 81 6.19 11.79 -0.35
CA GLY A 81 5.25 12.54 -1.18
C GLY A 81 3.78 12.14 -1.03
N HIS A 82 3.43 11.40 0.02
CA HIS A 82 2.06 11.01 0.35
C HIS A 82 1.80 11.29 1.84
N GLY A 83 0.52 11.47 2.19
CA GLY A 83 0.11 11.73 3.57
C GLY A 83 0.94 12.85 4.19
N TYR A 84 1.40 12.65 5.42
CA TYR A 84 2.20 13.65 6.13
C TYR A 84 3.72 13.46 5.94
N SER A 85 4.16 12.42 5.23
CA SER A 85 5.58 12.20 4.92
C SER A 85 6.17 13.31 4.05
N THR A 86 7.49 13.52 4.17
CA THR A 86 8.19 14.60 3.47
C THR A 86 7.86 14.61 1.98
N GLN A 87 7.46 15.78 1.49
CA GLN A 87 7.21 16.02 0.08
C GLN A 87 8.55 16.07 -0.69
N PRO A 88 8.65 15.39 -1.82
CA PRO A 88 9.90 15.30 -2.57
C PRO A 88 10.22 16.63 -3.27
N THR A 89 11.49 17.02 -3.24
CA THR A 89 11.99 18.17 -4.01
C THR A 89 12.33 17.82 -5.46
N THR A 90 12.36 16.52 -5.78
CA THR A 90 12.67 16.00 -7.12
C THR A 90 11.42 15.71 -7.92
N LYS A 91 11.48 15.90 -9.24
CA LYS A 91 10.35 15.63 -10.15
C LYS A 91 10.14 14.15 -10.50
N MET A 92 11.13 13.30 -10.27
CA MET A 92 11.09 11.88 -10.66
C MET A 92 11.41 11.01 -9.45
N PRO A 93 10.57 10.02 -9.12
CA PRO A 93 10.80 9.14 -7.99
C PRO A 93 12.00 8.22 -8.22
N ASN A 94 12.67 7.91 -7.11
CA ASN A 94 13.62 6.82 -7.03
C ASN A 94 13.07 5.81 -6.03
N TRP A 95 12.55 4.70 -6.54
CA TRP A 95 11.86 3.69 -5.73
C TRP A 95 12.78 3.04 -4.70
N GLN A 96 14.08 2.91 -5.00
CA GLN A 96 15.07 2.40 -4.04
C GLN A 96 15.30 3.41 -2.91
N LYS A 97 15.37 4.71 -3.25
CA LYS A 97 15.45 5.77 -2.22
C LYS A 97 14.21 5.76 -1.34
N MET A 98 13.02 5.64 -1.92
CA MET A 98 11.77 5.54 -1.16
C MET A 98 11.78 4.33 -0.23
N ALA A 99 12.18 3.15 -0.73
CA ALA A 99 12.31 1.94 0.08
C ALA A 99 13.31 2.11 1.22
N ASN A 100 14.47 2.72 0.98
CA ASN A 100 15.46 3.00 2.02
C ASN A 100 14.92 3.94 3.09
N THR A 101 14.32 5.06 2.68
CA THR A 101 13.75 6.06 3.58
C THR A 101 12.68 5.44 4.49
N ILE A 102 11.78 4.63 3.92
CA ILE A 102 10.74 3.93 4.69
C ILE A 102 11.37 2.88 5.60
N ALA A 103 12.27 2.04 5.09
CA ALA A 103 12.92 0.97 5.84
C ALA A 103 13.70 1.49 7.05
N ASP A 104 14.52 2.53 6.86
CA ASP A 104 15.29 3.17 7.93
C ASP A 104 14.34 3.70 9.02
N ALA A 105 13.28 4.41 8.62
CA ALA A 105 12.33 5.00 9.56
C ALA A 105 11.56 3.93 10.33
N ILE A 106 11.02 2.90 9.67
CA ILE A 106 10.26 1.86 10.37
C ILE A 106 11.16 0.98 11.24
N TYR A 107 12.41 0.74 10.84
CA TYR A 107 13.39 -0.01 11.63
C TYR A 107 13.61 0.66 12.99
N LEU A 108 13.77 1.98 13.00
CA LEU A 108 13.91 2.79 14.21
C LEU A 108 12.59 2.90 14.97
N GLN A 109 11.50 3.30 14.31
CA GLN A 109 10.20 3.53 14.92
C GLN A 109 9.66 2.29 15.63
N ALA A 110 9.81 1.11 15.01
CA ALA A 110 9.34 -0.13 15.61
C ALA A 110 10.36 -0.73 16.59
N ASN A 111 11.56 -0.14 16.70
CA ASN A 111 12.68 -0.65 17.48
C ASN A 111 13.02 -2.11 17.09
N VAL A 112 13.24 -2.35 15.80
CA VAL A 112 13.49 -3.69 15.23
C VAL A 112 14.71 -4.35 15.84
N LYS A 113 15.74 -3.58 16.19
CA LYS A 113 16.95 -4.09 16.82
C LYS A 113 16.65 -4.86 18.13
N GLU A 114 15.76 -4.32 18.96
CA GLU A 114 15.45 -4.90 20.28
C GLU A 114 14.24 -5.84 20.23
N ASN A 115 13.24 -5.54 19.38
CA ASN A 115 11.97 -6.26 19.36
C ASN A 115 11.86 -7.30 18.23
N GLY A 116 12.90 -7.45 17.40
CA GLY A 116 12.96 -8.36 16.26
C GLY A 116 12.35 -7.82 14.97
N PRO A 117 12.21 -8.66 13.93
CA PRO A 117 11.66 -8.26 12.65
C PRO A 117 10.13 -8.04 12.68
N LEU A 118 9.62 -7.38 11.64
CA LEU A 118 8.19 -7.19 11.36
C LEU A 118 7.72 -8.20 10.28
N ILE A 119 6.42 -8.31 10.08
CA ILE A 119 5.83 -8.87 8.86
C ILE A 119 5.45 -7.71 7.95
N GLY A 120 6.04 -7.64 6.76
CA GLY A 120 5.82 -6.53 5.83
C GLY A 120 4.68 -6.80 4.86
N ILE A 121 3.69 -5.92 4.77
CA ILE A 121 2.54 -6.06 3.88
C ILE A 121 2.42 -4.81 3.02
N GLY A 122 2.45 -4.97 1.70
CA GLY A 122 2.44 -3.84 0.77
C GLY A 122 1.46 -4.02 -0.37
N HIS A 123 0.67 -3.00 -0.66
CA HIS A 123 -0.27 -2.97 -1.79
C HIS A 123 0.30 -2.23 -3.00
N SER A 124 0.12 -2.77 -4.21
CA SER A 124 0.47 -2.07 -5.46
C SER A 124 1.92 -1.59 -5.47
N MET A 125 2.17 -0.27 -5.56
CA MET A 125 3.49 0.35 -5.40
C MET A 125 4.14 -0.02 -4.05
N GLY A 126 3.37 0.03 -2.96
CA GLY A 126 3.82 -0.35 -1.63
C GLY A 126 4.34 -1.78 -1.58
N GLY A 127 3.74 -2.71 -2.34
CA GLY A 127 4.24 -4.09 -2.43
C GLY A 127 5.65 -4.18 -3.02
N VAL A 128 5.93 -3.39 -4.06
CA VAL A 128 7.27 -3.33 -4.66
C VAL A 128 8.27 -2.65 -3.73
N ILE A 129 7.87 -1.57 -3.06
CA ILE A 129 8.73 -0.86 -2.10
C ILE A 129 9.06 -1.77 -0.90
N THR A 130 8.09 -2.51 -0.38
CA THR A 130 8.29 -3.51 0.69
C THR A 130 9.26 -4.60 0.25
N LEU A 131 9.14 -5.13 -0.97
CA LEU A 131 10.10 -6.10 -1.52
C LEU A 131 11.53 -5.52 -1.61
N LEU A 132 11.67 -4.30 -2.11
CA LEU A 132 12.98 -3.62 -2.20
C LEU A 132 13.61 -3.39 -0.82
N ALA A 133 12.79 -3.00 0.16
CA ALA A 133 13.21 -2.85 1.55
C ALA A 133 13.67 -4.18 2.14
N ALA A 134 12.89 -5.25 1.98
CA ALA A 134 13.22 -6.58 2.51
C ALA A 134 14.55 -7.14 1.99
N VAL A 135 14.89 -6.89 0.71
CA VAL A 135 16.18 -7.34 0.15
C VAL A 135 17.36 -6.56 0.72
N LYS A 136 17.19 -5.27 0.98
CA LYS A 136 18.29 -4.41 1.44
C LYS A 136 18.48 -4.46 2.96
N TYR A 137 17.40 -4.65 3.71
CA TYR A 137 17.38 -4.71 5.17
C TYR A 137 16.89 -6.10 5.59
N PRO A 138 17.75 -7.12 5.55
CA PRO A 138 17.34 -8.52 5.76
C PRO A 138 16.75 -8.78 7.15
N ASP A 139 17.11 -7.97 8.15
CA ASP A 139 16.60 -8.11 9.53
C ASP A 139 15.31 -7.31 9.77
N LEU A 140 14.83 -6.54 8.78
CA LEU A 140 13.62 -5.73 8.93
C LEU A 140 12.35 -6.58 8.91
N PHE A 141 12.29 -7.58 8.03
CA PHE A 141 11.10 -8.40 7.83
C PHE A 141 11.41 -9.89 7.98
N SER A 142 10.58 -10.62 8.72
CA SER A 142 10.64 -12.08 8.82
C SER A 142 10.00 -12.75 7.60
N GLU A 143 8.98 -12.12 7.05
CA GLU A 143 8.31 -12.48 5.80
C GLU A 143 7.57 -11.26 5.25
N ILE A 144 7.18 -11.32 3.97
CA ILE A 144 6.37 -10.27 3.34
C ILE A 144 5.15 -10.83 2.61
N ILE A 145 4.04 -10.09 2.65
CA ILE A 145 2.80 -10.39 1.93
C ILE A 145 2.49 -9.24 0.98
N LEU A 146 2.45 -9.51 -0.31
CA LEU A 146 2.30 -8.49 -1.35
C LEU A 146 0.90 -8.56 -1.96
N LEU A 147 0.16 -7.45 -1.88
CA LEU A 147 -1.22 -7.34 -2.32
C LEU A 147 -1.25 -6.68 -3.71
N ASP A 148 -1.46 -7.50 -4.75
CA ASP A 148 -1.42 -7.13 -6.17
C ASP A 148 -0.24 -6.20 -6.53
N PRO A 149 1.01 -6.58 -6.21
CA PRO A 149 2.16 -5.71 -6.40
C PRO A 149 2.36 -5.38 -7.88
N VAL A 150 2.70 -4.11 -8.19
CA VAL A 150 2.97 -3.64 -9.57
C VAL A 150 4.34 -4.12 -10.08
N LEU A 151 4.56 -5.45 -10.08
CA LEU A 151 5.75 -6.06 -10.63
C LEU A 151 5.76 -5.89 -12.15
N PHE A 152 6.71 -5.11 -12.67
CA PHE A 152 6.84 -4.88 -14.10
C PHE A 152 7.64 -5.98 -14.79
N GLN A 153 7.17 -6.41 -15.97
CA GLN A 153 7.96 -7.25 -16.86
C GLN A 153 9.20 -6.49 -17.35
N THR A 154 10.26 -7.21 -17.71
CA THR A 154 11.54 -6.61 -18.14
C THR A 154 11.36 -5.66 -19.32
N GLU A 155 10.51 -6.02 -20.27
CA GLU A 155 10.21 -5.26 -21.48
C GLU A 155 9.50 -3.94 -21.13
N ILE A 156 8.60 -3.95 -20.14
CA ILE A 156 7.92 -2.75 -19.65
C ILE A 156 8.90 -1.82 -18.94
N ILE A 157 9.84 -2.36 -18.16
CA ILE A 157 10.91 -1.59 -17.51
C ILE A 157 11.77 -0.89 -18.57
N ILE A 158 12.19 -1.60 -19.61
CA ILE A 158 12.99 -1.04 -20.72
C ILE A 158 12.19 0.05 -21.44
N ALA A 159 10.92 -0.20 -21.76
CA ALA A 159 10.06 0.80 -22.39
C ALA A 159 9.90 2.06 -21.53
N GLN A 160 9.68 1.91 -20.23
CA GLN A 160 9.60 3.02 -19.27
C GLN A 160 10.91 3.81 -19.20
N GLN A 161 12.06 3.12 -19.19
CA GLN A 161 13.37 3.77 -19.22
C GLN A 161 13.57 4.63 -20.47
N LEU A 162 13.22 4.10 -21.65
CA LEU A 162 13.30 4.86 -22.91
C LEU A 162 12.31 6.04 -22.92
N MET A 163 11.08 5.85 -22.45
CA MET A 163 10.09 6.92 -22.32
C MET A 163 10.53 8.02 -21.35
N GLN A 164 11.27 7.68 -20.29
CA GLN A 164 11.83 8.67 -19.36
C GLN A 164 12.92 9.52 -20.02
N VAL A 165 13.89 8.88 -20.68
CA VAL A 165 15.00 9.56 -21.36
C VAL A 165 14.49 10.50 -22.45
N THR A 166 13.50 10.06 -23.22
CA THR A 166 12.90 10.86 -24.30
C THR A 166 11.88 11.89 -23.81
N GLY A 167 11.47 11.84 -22.53
CA GLY A 167 10.37 12.64 -22.00
C GLY A 167 8.98 12.22 -22.47
N ALA A 168 8.86 11.17 -23.29
CA ALA A 168 7.59 10.68 -23.84
C ALA A 168 6.63 10.15 -22.76
N TRP A 169 7.13 9.80 -21.57
CA TRP A 169 6.29 9.38 -20.43
C TRP A 169 5.19 10.39 -20.09
N ARG A 170 5.45 11.70 -20.26
CA ARG A 170 4.47 12.78 -20.05
C ARG A 170 3.30 12.75 -21.03
N ARG A 171 3.41 12.00 -22.12
CA ARG A 171 2.38 11.86 -23.16
C ARG A 171 1.48 10.66 -22.94
N VAL A 172 1.87 9.71 -22.09
CA VAL A 172 1.07 8.54 -21.72
C VAL A 172 -0.27 9.00 -21.15
N ALA A 173 -1.37 8.46 -21.68
CA ALA A 173 -2.73 8.90 -21.35
C ALA A 173 -3.02 8.83 -19.84
N LEU A 174 -2.60 7.74 -19.18
CA LEU A 174 -2.70 7.59 -17.73
C LEU A 174 -1.95 8.70 -16.98
N VAL A 175 -0.70 8.98 -17.35
CA VAL A 175 0.12 10.03 -16.72
C VAL A 175 -0.54 11.40 -16.89
N LYS A 176 -1.01 11.74 -18.10
CA LYS A 176 -1.74 12.99 -18.35
C LYS A 176 -3.02 13.09 -17.53
N SER A 177 -3.82 12.02 -17.51
CA SER A 177 -5.08 11.97 -16.78
C SER A 177 -4.86 12.18 -15.28
N VAL A 178 -3.83 11.54 -14.70
CA VAL A 178 -3.49 11.70 -13.29
C VAL A 178 -2.91 13.08 -13.02
N THR A 179 -2.05 13.61 -13.90
CA THR A 179 -1.49 14.97 -13.74
C THR A 179 -2.59 16.03 -13.65
N ASN A 180 -3.66 15.87 -14.43
CA ASN A 180 -4.76 16.82 -14.53
C ASN A 180 -5.97 16.49 -13.64
N ARG A 181 -5.86 15.50 -12.74
CA ARG A 181 -6.97 15.12 -11.86
C ARG A 181 -7.28 16.25 -10.87
N THR A 182 -8.53 16.29 -10.40
CA THR A 182 -8.93 17.15 -9.29
C THR A 182 -8.08 16.86 -8.05
N ALA A 183 -7.53 17.93 -7.47
CA ALA A 183 -6.65 17.87 -6.29
C ALA A 183 -7.16 18.71 -5.11
N THR A 184 -8.08 19.65 -5.37
CA THR A 184 -8.63 20.57 -4.37
C THR A 184 -10.15 20.53 -4.38
N TRP A 185 -10.75 20.71 -3.20
CA TRP A 185 -12.19 20.81 -3.02
C TRP A 185 -12.52 21.87 -1.97
N PRO A 186 -13.71 22.50 -2.02
CA PRO A 186 -14.13 23.48 -1.01
C PRO A 186 -14.25 22.92 0.41
N SER A 187 -14.56 21.63 0.55
CA SER A 187 -14.67 20.98 1.85
C SER A 187 -14.47 19.47 1.75
N LEU A 188 -14.23 18.84 2.90
CA LEU A 188 -14.13 17.39 3.00
C LEU A 188 -15.43 16.68 2.56
N ALA A 189 -16.60 17.30 2.81
CA ALA A 189 -17.89 16.74 2.39
C ALA A 189 -18.00 16.71 0.86
N VAL A 190 -17.65 17.82 0.18
CA VAL A 190 -17.65 17.90 -1.29
C VAL A 190 -16.63 16.94 -1.90
N MET A 191 -15.46 16.80 -1.28
CA MET A 191 -14.47 15.80 -1.70
C MET A 191 -15.04 14.39 -1.62
N LYS A 192 -15.67 14.01 -0.50
CA LYS A 192 -16.23 12.66 -0.30
C LYS A 192 -17.27 12.32 -1.37
N GLU A 193 -18.20 13.23 -1.64
CA GLU A 193 -19.21 13.06 -2.69
C GLU A 193 -18.55 12.89 -4.08
N ASN A 194 -17.59 13.77 -4.41
CA ASN A 194 -16.89 13.72 -5.68
C ASN A 194 -16.10 12.42 -5.88
N ILE A 195 -15.34 12.00 -4.85
CA ILE A 195 -14.50 10.79 -4.88
C ILE A 195 -15.37 9.54 -4.97
N ALA A 196 -16.44 9.45 -4.20
CA ALA A 196 -17.36 8.30 -4.23
C ALA A 196 -17.99 8.07 -5.61
N GLY A 197 -18.20 9.14 -6.39
CA GLY A 197 -18.72 9.07 -7.75
C GLY A 197 -17.71 8.62 -8.83
N LYS A 198 -16.41 8.58 -8.52
CA LYS A 198 -15.37 8.21 -9.49
C LYS A 198 -15.27 6.68 -9.64
N SER A 199 -15.11 6.21 -10.86
CA SER A 199 -15.10 4.77 -11.20
C SER A 199 -14.09 3.93 -10.40
N LEU A 200 -12.92 4.49 -10.07
CA LEU A 200 -11.89 3.81 -9.27
C LEU A 200 -12.36 3.47 -7.85
N TYR A 201 -13.13 4.37 -7.24
CA TYR A 201 -13.53 4.29 -5.83
C TYR A 201 -14.94 3.70 -5.65
N LYS A 202 -15.70 3.55 -6.73
CA LYS A 202 -17.09 3.04 -6.71
C LYS A 202 -17.23 1.68 -6.03
N ALA A 203 -16.21 0.83 -6.13
CA ALA A 203 -16.19 -0.49 -5.50
C ALA A 203 -15.58 -0.50 -4.09
N TRP A 204 -15.02 0.62 -3.63
CA TRP A 204 -14.39 0.69 -2.30
C TRP A 204 -15.45 0.67 -1.20
N HIS A 205 -15.08 0.08 -0.08
CA HIS A 205 -15.91 0.12 1.11
C HIS A 205 -16.11 1.58 1.58
N PRO A 206 -17.33 2.00 1.98
CA PRO A 206 -17.60 3.39 2.38
C PRO A 206 -16.69 3.95 3.47
N GLN A 207 -16.29 3.10 4.44
CA GLN A 207 -15.31 3.48 5.46
C GLN A 207 -13.96 3.83 4.84
N VAL A 208 -13.50 3.08 3.83
CA VAL A 208 -12.21 3.34 3.17
C VAL A 208 -12.25 4.66 2.39
N VAL A 209 -13.37 4.96 1.72
CA VAL A 209 -13.55 6.27 1.07
C VAL A 209 -13.51 7.41 2.09
N SER A 210 -14.16 7.20 3.25
CA SER A 210 -14.16 8.17 4.34
C SER A 210 -12.76 8.41 4.90
N ASP A 211 -12.01 7.34 5.16
CA ASP A 211 -10.63 7.39 5.66
C ASP A 211 -9.71 8.04 4.61
N TYR A 212 -9.82 7.65 3.33
CA TYR A 212 -9.04 8.25 2.24
C TYR A 212 -9.22 9.77 2.19
N CYS A 213 -10.47 10.24 2.22
CA CYS A 213 -10.72 11.69 2.16
C CYS A 213 -10.20 12.42 3.41
N ALA A 214 -10.37 11.83 4.59
CA ALA A 214 -9.98 12.44 5.85
C ALA A 214 -8.46 12.51 6.07
N PHE A 215 -7.72 11.51 5.58
CA PHE A 215 -6.30 11.34 5.89
C PHE A 215 -5.36 11.47 4.69
N SER A 216 -5.89 11.51 3.46
CA SER A 216 -5.11 11.80 2.25
C SER A 216 -5.26 13.26 1.81
N THR A 217 -5.53 14.15 2.77
CA THR A 217 -5.66 15.59 2.54
C THR A 217 -4.88 16.40 3.57
N ASN A 218 -4.44 17.58 3.15
CA ASN A 218 -3.92 18.61 4.04
C ASN A 218 -5.05 19.61 4.33
N VAL A 219 -5.38 19.80 5.61
CA VAL A 219 -6.34 20.82 6.06
C VAL A 219 -5.55 22.09 6.35
N GLY A 220 -5.65 23.10 5.49
CA GLY A 220 -4.87 24.33 5.68
C GLY A 220 -4.79 25.29 4.50
N HIS A 221 -5.27 24.93 3.31
CA HIS A 221 -5.46 25.93 2.25
C HIS A 221 -6.66 26.79 2.62
N GLN A 222 -6.50 28.12 2.59
CA GLN A 222 -7.35 29.09 3.29
C GLN A 222 -8.87 28.92 3.13
N HIS A 223 -9.37 28.23 2.09
CA HIS A 223 -10.80 27.95 1.87
C HIS A 223 -11.13 26.50 1.39
N GLY A 224 -10.35 25.47 1.75
CA GLY A 224 -10.68 24.10 1.33
C GLY A 224 -9.75 22.97 1.78
N VAL A 225 -9.89 21.82 1.13
CA VAL A 225 -9.04 20.64 1.31
C VAL A 225 -8.26 20.35 0.02
N GLU A 226 -7.01 19.90 0.17
CA GLU A 226 -6.14 19.53 -0.94
C GLU A 226 -5.56 18.13 -0.71
N LEU A 227 -5.36 17.34 -1.77
CA LEU A 227 -4.69 16.05 -1.67
C LEU A 227 -3.29 16.19 -1.07
N SER A 228 -2.95 15.32 -0.13
CA SER A 228 -1.60 15.26 0.45
C SER A 228 -0.56 14.62 -0.49
N CYS A 229 -1.01 13.91 -1.52
CA CYS A 229 -0.20 13.52 -2.66
C CYS A 229 -0.53 14.41 -3.86
N GLN A 230 0.44 15.21 -4.29
CA GLN A 230 0.27 16.08 -5.44
C GLN A 230 0.07 15.26 -6.72
N PRO A 231 -0.94 15.58 -7.57
CA PRO A 231 -1.18 14.87 -8.83
C PRO A 231 0.06 14.72 -9.73
N THR A 232 0.93 15.73 -9.73
CA THR A 232 2.18 15.72 -10.50
C THR A 232 3.16 14.67 -9.96
N TRP A 233 3.24 14.50 -8.65
CA TRP A 233 4.02 13.44 -8.02
C TRP A 233 3.42 12.06 -8.29
N GLU A 234 2.11 11.89 -8.06
CA GLU A 234 1.37 10.65 -8.38
C GLU A 234 1.59 10.23 -9.83
N ALA A 235 1.46 11.16 -10.77
CA ALA A 235 1.67 10.91 -12.20
C ALA A 235 3.12 10.56 -12.54
N SER A 236 4.10 11.19 -11.87
CA SER A 236 5.53 10.86 -12.06
C SER A 236 5.85 9.43 -11.65
N ILE A 237 5.15 8.90 -10.62
CA ILE A 237 5.27 7.49 -10.21
C ILE A 237 4.73 6.56 -11.29
N PHE A 238 3.57 6.84 -11.89
CA PHE A 238 3.05 6.07 -13.04
C PHE A 238 3.94 6.14 -14.28
N GLY A 239 4.66 7.26 -14.47
CA GLY A 239 5.68 7.44 -15.51
C GLY A 239 7.05 6.88 -15.13
N SER A 240 7.12 6.04 -14.09
CA SER A 240 8.38 5.51 -13.58
C SER A 240 8.40 4.01 -13.35
N TYR A 241 9.55 3.52 -12.88
CA TYR A 241 9.80 2.10 -12.71
C TYR A 241 10.78 1.81 -11.55
N PRO A 242 10.65 0.65 -10.90
CA PRO A 242 11.57 0.19 -9.87
C PRO A 242 12.87 -0.34 -10.49
N LYS A 243 13.95 0.45 -10.45
CA LYS A 243 15.28 -0.02 -10.90
C LYS A 243 15.72 -1.25 -10.10
N GLY A 244 16.25 -2.27 -10.77
CA GLY A 244 16.73 -3.48 -10.11
C GLY A 244 15.65 -4.40 -9.53
N LEU A 245 14.37 -4.24 -9.91
CA LEU A 245 13.26 -5.11 -9.47
C LEU A 245 13.59 -6.60 -9.60
N TRP A 246 14.00 -7.06 -10.79
CA TRP A 246 14.30 -8.46 -11.03
C TRP A 246 15.52 -8.97 -10.24
N ARG A 247 16.48 -8.08 -9.94
CA ARG A 247 17.60 -8.40 -9.03
C ARG A 247 17.11 -8.57 -7.60
N ALA A 248 16.15 -7.77 -7.15
CA ALA A 248 15.53 -7.92 -5.83
C ALA A 248 14.73 -9.23 -5.75
N ILE A 249 13.91 -9.53 -6.75
CA ILE A 249 13.18 -10.81 -6.86
C ILE A 249 14.14 -12.00 -6.79
N TYR A 250 15.28 -11.95 -7.48
CA TYR A 250 16.26 -13.03 -7.42
C TYR A 250 16.96 -13.14 -6.05
N LYS A 251 17.13 -12.01 -5.34
CA LYS A 251 17.91 -11.93 -4.10
C LYS A 251 17.11 -12.10 -2.81
N ILE A 252 15.78 -11.98 -2.83
CA ILE A 252 14.98 -12.13 -1.61
C ILE A 252 15.15 -13.55 -1.05
N LYS A 253 15.37 -13.65 0.26
CA LYS A 253 15.68 -14.91 0.98
C LYS A 253 14.73 -15.20 2.15
N ILE A 254 13.70 -14.36 2.31
CA ILE A 254 12.64 -14.55 3.29
C ILE A 254 11.37 -15.00 2.56
N PRO A 255 10.42 -15.66 3.22
CA PRO A 255 9.15 -16.04 2.62
C PRO A 255 8.41 -14.83 2.05
N VAL A 256 7.92 -14.96 0.82
CA VAL A 256 7.10 -13.97 0.12
C VAL A 256 5.79 -14.65 -0.31
N GLU A 257 4.67 -14.13 0.15
CA GLU A 257 3.35 -14.51 -0.35
C GLU A 257 2.79 -13.40 -1.23
N ILE A 258 2.25 -13.73 -2.40
CA ILE A 258 1.67 -12.74 -3.31
C ILE A 258 0.19 -13.06 -3.57
N LEU A 259 -0.68 -12.16 -3.15
CA LEU A 259 -2.11 -12.20 -3.48
C LEU A 259 -2.37 -11.41 -4.76
N VAL A 260 -2.77 -12.08 -5.83
CA VAL A 260 -3.02 -11.45 -7.14
C VAL A 260 -4.51 -11.34 -7.40
N ALA A 261 -4.99 -10.15 -7.77
CA ALA A 261 -6.39 -9.92 -8.11
C ALA A 261 -6.84 -10.82 -9.27
N ASN A 262 -8.09 -11.28 -9.22
CA ASN A 262 -8.68 -12.05 -10.33
C ASN A 262 -8.65 -11.24 -11.63
N LYS A 263 -9.05 -9.97 -11.57
CA LYS A 263 -9.01 -8.98 -12.65
C LYS A 263 -7.96 -7.90 -12.36
N SER A 264 -6.68 -8.31 -12.34
CA SER A 264 -5.52 -7.42 -12.20
C SER A 264 -5.09 -6.78 -13.54
N TYR A 265 -4.16 -5.83 -13.51
CA TYR A 265 -3.47 -5.34 -14.70
C TYR A 265 -2.75 -6.50 -15.40
N LEU A 266 -2.87 -6.58 -16.74
CA LEU A 266 -2.42 -7.74 -17.53
C LEU A 266 -0.95 -8.12 -17.33
N PHE A 267 -0.09 -7.16 -16.97
CA PHE A 267 1.33 -7.39 -16.76
C PHE A 267 1.65 -8.03 -15.40
N ILE A 268 0.82 -7.81 -14.37
CA ILE A 268 1.08 -8.27 -12.98
C ILE A 268 1.09 -9.80 -12.91
N PRO A 269 0.04 -10.54 -13.34
CA PRO A 269 0.05 -12.01 -13.23
C PRO A 269 1.21 -12.66 -13.98
N LYS A 270 1.63 -12.10 -15.13
CA LYS A 270 2.77 -12.60 -15.89
C LYS A 270 4.09 -12.40 -15.14
N ALA A 271 4.29 -11.22 -14.55
CA ALA A 271 5.48 -10.92 -13.76
C ALA A 271 5.54 -11.77 -12.47
N VAL A 272 4.42 -11.92 -11.76
CA VAL A 272 4.32 -12.75 -10.54
C VAL A 272 4.65 -14.22 -10.84
N LYS A 273 4.05 -14.81 -11.89
CA LYS A 273 4.35 -16.19 -12.30
C LYS A 273 5.84 -16.38 -12.62
N ARG A 274 6.46 -15.41 -13.29
CA ARG A 274 7.90 -15.44 -13.56
C ARG A 274 8.72 -15.31 -12.27
N ALA A 275 8.32 -14.44 -11.35
CA ALA A 275 9.00 -14.26 -10.06
C ALA A 275 9.03 -15.55 -9.24
N ALA A 276 7.87 -16.21 -9.08
CA ALA A 276 7.75 -17.49 -8.39
C ALA A 276 8.53 -18.63 -9.08
N LYS A 277 8.65 -18.60 -10.41
CA LYS A 277 9.46 -19.58 -11.15
C LYS A 277 10.96 -19.45 -10.88
N ILE A 278 11.46 -18.22 -10.67
CA ILE A 278 12.90 -17.96 -10.53
C ILE A 278 13.37 -17.88 -9.07
N ASN A 279 12.45 -17.77 -8.10
CA ASN A 279 12.78 -17.76 -6.69
C ASN A 279 11.75 -18.59 -5.90
N LYS A 280 12.23 -19.67 -5.27
CA LYS A 280 11.44 -20.64 -4.50
C LYS A 280 10.81 -20.06 -3.22
N ASP A 281 11.35 -18.97 -2.70
CA ASP A 281 10.83 -18.31 -1.51
C ASP A 281 9.58 -17.45 -1.84
N ILE A 282 9.21 -17.34 -3.13
CA ILE A 282 8.03 -16.62 -3.60
C ILE A 282 6.90 -17.59 -3.95
N GLN A 283 5.83 -17.54 -3.17
CA GLN A 283 4.56 -18.20 -3.44
C GLN A 283 3.50 -17.17 -3.85
N TRP A 284 2.48 -17.62 -4.57
CA TRP A 284 1.40 -16.73 -5.00
C TRP A 284 0.08 -17.48 -5.18
N GLN A 285 -1.02 -16.76 -4.99
CA GLN A 285 -2.37 -17.24 -5.23
C GLN A 285 -3.30 -16.13 -5.73
N LYS A 286 -4.45 -16.53 -6.28
CA LYS A 286 -5.49 -15.58 -6.68
C LYS A 286 -6.34 -15.19 -5.48
N PHE A 287 -6.63 -13.91 -5.33
CA PHE A 287 -7.49 -13.40 -4.27
C PHE A 287 -8.13 -12.08 -4.69
N GLY A 288 -9.37 -11.83 -4.26
CA GLY A 288 -10.06 -10.57 -4.50
C GLY A 288 -10.43 -10.33 -5.96
N ARG A 289 -11.28 -9.32 -6.19
CA ARG A 289 -11.85 -9.08 -7.52
C ARG A 289 -10.92 -8.26 -8.41
N HIS A 290 -10.57 -7.04 -8.01
CA HIS A 290 -9.71 -6.13 -8.79
C HIS A 290 -8.49 -5.67 -7.99
N HIS A 291 -7.65 -4.86 -8.64
CA HIS A 291 -6.39 -4.35 -8.09
C HIS A 291 -6.53 -3.74 -6.69
N CYS A 292 -7.65 -3.09 -6.41
CA CYS A 292 -7.92 -2.41 -5.13
C CYS A 292 -8.64 -3.30 -4.11
N PHE A 293 -8.51 -4.64 -4.18
CA PHE A 293 -9.19 -5.55 -3.26
C PHE A 293 -8.98 -5.23 -1.76
N PRO A 294 -7.83 -4.70 -1.27
CA PRO A 294 -7.71 -4.33 0.14
C PRO A 294 -8.67 -3.21 0.57
N MET A 295 -9.13 -2.39 -0.38
CA MET A 295 -10.07 -1.29 -0.19
C MET A 295 -11.51 -1.69 -0.56
N GLU A 296 -11.68 -2.60 -1.52
CA GLU A 296 -13.00 -3.12 -1.94
C GLU A 296 -13.57 -4.10 -0.91
N GLN A 297 -12.73 -4.99 -0.38
CA GLN A 297 -13.09 -6.10 0.53
C GLN A 297 -12.12 -6.17 1.73
N PRO A 298 -12.08 -5.12 2.58
CA PRO A 298 -11.09 -4.98 3.65
C PRO A 298 -11.13 -6.11 4.69
N ALA A 299 -12.33 -6.57 5.08
CA ALA A 299 -12.47 -7.62 6.10
C ALA A 299 -12.00 -8.99 5.58
N GLU A 300 -12.38 -9.35 4.36
CA GLU A 300 -11.96 -10.57 3.69
C GLU A 300 -10.46 -10.57 3.44
N THR A 301 -9.91 -9.42 3.05
CA THR A 301 -8.46 -9.26 2.84
C THR A 301 -7.70 -9.44 4.16
N ALA A 302 -8.16 -8.83 5.24
CA ALA A 302 -7.55 -8.99 6.56
C ALA A 302 -7.62 -10.45 7.04
N LYS A 303 -8.74 -11.14 6.80
CA LYS A 303 -8.88 -12.56 7.11
C LYS A 303 -7.86 -13.40 6.33
N ALA A 304 -7.75 -13.21 5.02
CA ALA A 304 -6.80 -13.95 4.19
C ALA A 304 -5.34 -13.74 4.64
N ILE A 305 -4.98 -12.49 4.98
CA ILE A 305 -3.67 -12.16 5.57
C ILE A 305 -3.46 -12.89 6.90
N THR A 306 -4.47 -12.89 7.76
CA THR A 306 -4.40 -13.54 9.08
C THR A 306 -4.20 -15.05 8.95
N ASP A 307 -4.97 -15.70 8.08
CA ASP A 307 -4.86 -17.13 7.81
C ASP A 307 -3.46 -17.48 7.27
N LEU A 308 -2.91 -16.65 6.37
CA LEU A 308 -1.55 -16.82 5.82
C LEU A 308 -0.45 -16.71 6.88
N ILE A 309 -0.60 -15.81 7.85
CA ILE A 309 0.39 -15.60 8.91
C ILE A 309 0.32 -16.72 9.96
N ILE A 310 -0.88 -17.20 10.28
CA ILE A 310 -1.09 -18.23 11.32
C ILE A 310 -0.79 -19.64 10.80
N SER A 311 -1.12 -19.94 9.53
CA SER A 311 -0.89 -21.27 8.95
C SER A 311 0.59 -21.65 8.79
N LYS A 312 1.51 -20.68 8.89
CA LYS A 312 2.96 -20.87 8.70
C LYS A 312 3.73 -21.22 9.97
N HIS A 313 3.12 -21.87 10.95
CA HIS A 313 3.88 -22.52 12.02
C HIS A 313 4.62 -23.75 11.47
N TRP A 314 5.82 -23.52 10.94
CA TRP A 314 6.83 -24.56 10.66
C TRP A 314 7.60 -24.89 11.93
#